data_AF-A0A4R2J5E7-F1
#
_entry.id   AF-A0A4R2J5E7-F1
#
_cell.length_a   1.000
_cell.length_b   1.000
_cell.length_c   1.000
_cell.angle_alpha   90.00
_cell.angle_beta   90.00
_cell.angle_gamma   90.00
#
_symmetry.space_group_name_H-M   'P 1'
#
loop_
_entity.id
_entity.type
_entity.pdbx_description
1 polymer ?
#
loop_
_entity_poly.entity_id
_entity_poly.type
_entity_poly.pdbx_seq_one_letter_code
_entity_poly.pdbx_strand_id
1 'polypeptide(L)'
;MVAVAVLAVVIGGSVAWAYIASGGHRYDVADAPNAPVVIVFGAKIQADQPLPFLAGRLDVTADLVKQGKAAAVLVSGDENGSSGNETRAMSAYLVGKGVDPAKIVVDPHGVDTYDTCARAMRVYGVSRALLVTQSYHLPRAVTLCRTLGWTPTAWPRPAAAATSA
;
A
#
# COMPACT_ATOMS: atom_id res chain seq x y z
N MET A 1 3.29 -21.46 -30.89
CA MET A 1 2.39 -20.30 -31.10
C MET A 1 1.17 -20.34 -30.19
N VAL A 2 0.40 -21.44 -30.13
CA VAL A 2 -0.80 -21.55 -29.24
C VAL A 2 -0.47 -21.31 -27.77
N ALA A 3 0.57 -21.95 -27.21
CA ALA A 3 0.94 -21.76 -25.80
C ALA A 3 1.33 -20.30 -25.46
N VAL A 4 2.00 -19.61 -26.38
CA VAL A 4 2.37 -18.19 -26.22
C VAL A 4 1.13 -17.30 -26.25
N ALA A 5 0.17 -17.58 -27.14
CA ALA A 5 -1.09 -16.86 -27.20
C ALA A 5 -1.93 -17.08 -25.93
N VAL A 6 -2.03 -18.31 -25.42
CA VAL A 6 -2.73 -18.62 -24.17
C VAL A 6 -2.08 -17.87 -23.00
N LEU A 7 -0.75 -17.89 -22.89
CA LEU A 7 -0.05 -17.17 -21.82
C LEU A 7 -0.29 -15.66 -21.90
N ALA A 8 -0.25 -15.08 -23.11
CA ALA A 8 -0.54 -13.67 -23.32
C ALA A 8 -1.97 -13.30 -22.91
N VAL A 9 -2.96 -14.16 -23.23
CA VAL A 9 -4.36 -13.97 -22.83
C VAL A 9 -4.52 -14.07 -21.31
N VAL A 10 -3.87 -15.02 -20.65
CA VAL A 10 -3.94 -15.15 -19.19
C VAL A 10 -3.31 -13.95 -18.48
N ILE A 11 -2.11 -13.55 -18.89
CA ILE A 11 -1.42 -12.38 -18.30
C ILE A 11 -2.23 -11.11 -18.58
N GLY A 12 -2.56 -10.85 -19.84
CA GLY A 12 -3.33 -9.67 -20.24
C GLY A 12 -4.71 -9.61 -19.58
N GLY A 13 -5.41 -10.75 -19.54
CA GLY A 13 -6.70 -10.89 -18.89
C GLY A 13 -6.65 -10.62 -17.39
N SER A 14 -5.62 -11.14 -16.69
CA SER A 14 -5.46 -10.91 -15.24
C SER A 14 -5.20 -9.44 -14.91
N VAL A 15 -4.38 -8.76 -15.72
CA VAL A 15 -4.12 -7.32 -15.58
C VAL A 15 -5.39 -6.53 -15.85
N ALA A 16 -6.06 -6.79 -16.98
CA ALA A 16 -7.31 -6.12 -17.34
C ALA A 16 -8.37 -6.28 -16.25
N TRP A 17 -8.53 -7.49 -15.72
CA TRP A 17 -9.44 -7.77 -14.60
C TRP A 17 -9.10 -6.92 -13.36
N ALA A 18 -7.83 -6.84 -12.95
CA ALA A 18 -7.44 -6.01 -11.79
C ALA A 18 -7.75 -4.51 -12.01
N TYR A 19 -7.58 -4.00 -13.23
CA TYR A 19 -7.93 -2.62 -13.57
C TYR A 19 -9.43 -2.35 -13.52
N ILE A 20 -10.24 -3.28 -14.04
CA ILE A 20 -11.70 -3.19 -14.03
C ILE A 20 -12.24 -3.33 -12.61
N ALA A 21 -11.81 -4.36 -11.87
CA ALA A 21 -12.27 -4.66 -10.52
C ALA A 21 -11.90 -3.58 -9.48
N SER A 22 -10.83 -2.82 -9.74
CA SER A 22 -10.43 -1.67 -8.91
C SER A 22 -11.04 -0.33 -9.38
N GLY A 23 -11.88 -0.31 -10.42
CA GLY A 23 -12.60 0.88 -10.85
C GLY A 23 -13.41 1.52 -9.72
N GLY A 24 -13.40 2.85 -9.63
CA GLY A 24 -14.12 3.59 -8.58
C GLY A 24 -13.55 3.48 -7.16
N HIS A 25 -12.40 2.82 -6.98
CA HIS A 25 -11.77 2.62 -5.67
C HIS A 25 -10.32 3.13 -5.63
N ARG A 26 -9.96 4.00 -6.57
CA ARG A 26 -8.64 4.59 -6.77
C ARG A 26 -8.82 6.11 -6.82
N TYR A 27 -8.12 6.84 -5.96
CA TYR A 27 -8.35 8.26 -5.72
C TYR A 27 -7.01 9.01 -5.75
N ASP A 28 -7.08 10.34 -5.78
CA ASP A 28 -5.96 11.20 -5.39
C ASP A 28 -6.03 11.47 -3.87
N VAL A 29 -4.94 11.95 -3.26
CA VAL A 29 -4.87 12.17 -1.80
C VAL A 29 -6.00 13.08 -1.30
N ALA A 30 -6.27 14.16 -2.02
CA ALA A 30 -7.29 15.14 -1.65
C ALA A 30 -8.70 14.52 -1.60
N ASP A 31 -9.00 13.64 -2.57
CA ASP A 31 -10.31 13.04 -2.78
C ASP A 31 -10.50 11.71 -2.05
N ALA A 32 -9.43 11.18 -1.43
CA ALA A 32 -9.52 9.96 -0.66
C ALA A 32 -10.55 10.12 0.48
N PRO A 33 -11.53 9.21 0.62
CA PRO A 33 -12.47 9.24 1.72
C PRO A 33 -11.74 8.92 3.03
N ASN A 34 -12.40 9.21 4.16
CA ASN A 34 -11.86 8.84 5.46
C ASN A 34 -11.93 7.31 5.66
N ALA A 35 -10.94 6.74 6.34
CA ALA A 35 -10.94 5.35 6.80
C ALA A 35 -10.36 5.27 8.23
N PRO A 36 -10.63 4.22 9.01
CA PRO A 36 -10.04 4.08 10.34
C PRO A 36 -8.53 3.88 10.27
N VAL A 37 -8.05 3.15 9.25
CA VAL A 37 -6.65 2.77 9.09
C VAL A 37 -6.15 3.12 7.69
N VAL A 38 -4.90 3.55 7.59
CA VAL A 38 -4.13 3.55 6.34
C VAL A 38 -3.12 2.40 6.39
N ILE A 39 -3.06 1.59 5.34
CA ILE A 39 -2.13 0.47 5.19
C ILE A 39 -1.05 0.87 4.21
N VAL A 40 0.18 0.88 4.67
CA VAL A 40 1.36 1.10 3.83
C VAL A 40 1.95 -0.24 3.47
N PHE A 41 1.91 -0.56 2.18
CA PHE A 41 2.54 -1.77 1.65
C PHE A 41 4.04 -1.58 1.61
N GLY A 42 4.76 -2.67 1.79
CA GLY A 42 6.21 -2.68 1.73
C GLY A 42 6.84 -2.59 0.34
N ALA A 43 8.09 -2.14 0.29
CA ALA A 43 9.01 -2.13 -0.83
C ALA A 43 10.47 -2.16 -0.32
N LYS A 44 11.45 -2.11 -1.23
CA LYS A 44 12.86 -2.23 -0.86
C LYS A 44 13.36 -1.06 0.00
N ILE A 45 14.23 -1.38 0.95
CA ILE A 45 15.06 -0.44 1.71
C ILE A 45 16.54 -0.57 1.31
N GLN A 46 17.37 0.38 1.72
CA GLN A 46 18.82 0.31 1.61
C GLN A 46 19.45 0.95 2.84
N ALA A 47 20.34 0.22 3.53
CA ALA A 47 20.99 0.69 4.76
C ALA A 47 19.99 1.26 5.80
N ASP A 48 18.94 0.47 6.11
CA ASP A 48 17.84 0.85 7.02
C ASP A 48 17.04 2.10 6.61
N GLN A 49 17.15 2.55 5.36
CA GLN A 49 16.40 3.69 4.83
C GLN A 49 15.46 3.28 3.69
N PRO A 50 14.22 3.81 3.65
CA PRO A 50 13.33 3.65 2.51
C PRO A 50 13.94 4.14 1.20
N LEU A 51 13.91 3.31 0.15
CA LEU A 51 14.22 3.78 -1.20
C LEU A 51 13.13 4.75 -1.70
N PRO A 52 13.38 5.55 -2.77
CA PRO A 52 12.48 6.64 -3.17
C PRO A 52 11.01 6.26 -3.34
N PHE A 53 10.72 5.07 -3.88
CA PHE A 53 9.34 4.61 -3.99
C PHE A 53 8.68 4.29 -2.64
N LEU A 54 9.43 3.72 -1.69
CA LEU A 54 8.92 3.46 -0.35
C LEU A 54 8.78 4.76 0.44
N ALA A 55 9.76 5.66 0.33
CA ALA A 55 9.69 7.00 0.91
C ALA A 55 8.43 7.75 0.44
N GLY A 56 8.13 7.76 -0.86
CA GLY A 56 6.93 8.39 -1.39
C GLY A 56 5.62 7.79 -0.84
N ARG A 57 5.57 6.47 -0.58
CA ARG A 57 4.42 5.84 0.10
C ARG A 57 4.28 6.34 1.54
N LEU A 58 5.39 6.47 2.25
CA LEU A 58 5.41 6.90 3.64
C LEU A 58 5.07 8.38 3.78
N ASP A 59 5.52 9.21 2.84
CA ASP A 59 5.14 10.64 2.75
C ASP A 59 3.63 10.80 2.59
N VAL A 60 3.06 10.11 1.61
CA VAL A 60 1.61 10.07 1.39
C VAL A 60 0.85 9.61 2.64
N THR A 61 1.38 8.62 3.35
CA THR A 61 0.77 8.10 4.57
C THR A 61 0.78 9.14 5.68
N ALA A 62 1.91 9.83 5.88
CA ALA A 62 2.01 10.91 6.85
C ALA A 62 1.02 12.04 6.52
N ASP A 63 0.85 12.39 5.24
CA ASP A 63 -0.12 13.39 4.80
C ASP A 63 -1.57 12.98 5.09
N LEU A 64 -1.95 11.72 4.83
CA LEU A 64 -3.28 11.21 5.16
C LEU A 64 -3.58 11.29 6.66
N VAL A 65 -2.61 10.91 7.50
CA VAL A 65 -2.76 10.99 8.96
C VAL A 65 -2.86 12.45 9.41
N LYS A 66 -2.01 13.32 8.87
CA LYS A 66 -2.01 14.75 9.17
C LYS A 66 -3.33 15.43 8.78
N GLN A 67 -3.95 15.01 7.68
CA GLN A 67 -5.24 15.50 7.22
C GLN A 67 -6.44 14.85 7.94
N GLY A 68 -6.20 13.94 8.89
CA GLY A 68 -7.25 13.23 9.62
C GLY A 68 -8.03 12.21 8.77
N LYS A 69 -7.51 11.84 7.59
CA LYS A 69 -8.14 10.84 6.70
C LYS A 69 -8.00 9.43 7.27
N ALA A 70 -7.02 9.19 8.12
CA ALA A 70 -6.83 7.93 8.85
C ALA A 70 -6.43 8.17 10.32
N ALA A 71 -6.97 7.36 11.23
CA ALA A 71 -6.69 7.46 12.67
C ALA A 71 -5.46 6.65 13.09
N ALA A 72 -5.19 5.55 12.39
CA ALA A 72 -4.03 4.68 12.62
C ALA A 72 -3.34 4.29 11.31
N VAL A 73 -2.09 3.88 11.41
CA VAL A 73 -1.26 3.36 10.32
C VAL A 73 -0.94 1.91 10.59
N LEU A 74 -1.14 1.04 9.59
CA LEU A 74 -0.60 -0.31 9.57
C LEU A 74 0.55 -0.36 8.56
N VAL A 75 1.76 -0.57 9.05
CA VAL A 75 2.97 -0.77 8.26
C VAL A 75 3.12 -2.26 8.01
N SER A 76 2.91 -2.73 6.78
CA SER A 76 2.95 -4.16 6.44
C SER A 76 4.04 -4.44 5.41
N GLY A 77 4.97 -5.32 5.76
CA GLY A 77 6.15 -5.64 4.96
C GLY A 77 6.91 -6.83 5.54
N ASP A 78 8.18 -6.98 5.17
CA ASP A 78 9.03 -8.09 5.61
C ASP A 78 10.07 -7.62 6.64
N GLU A 79 10.06 -8.16 7.86
CA GLU A 79 11.09 -7.87 8.86
C GLU A 79 12.42 -8.61 8.62
N ASN A 80 12.40 -9.67 7.80
CA ASN A 80 13.54 -10.53 7.48
C ASN A 80 13.90 -10.49 5.98
N GLY A 81 13.48 -9.43 5.29
CA GLY A 81 13.68 -9.29 3.85
C GLY A 81 15.16 -9.17 3.48
N SER A 82 15.49 -9.49 2.22
CA SER A 82 16.87 -9.43 1.73
C SER A 82 17.51 -8.03 1.80
N SER A 83 16.69 -6.99 1.93
CA SER A 83 17.14 -5.60 2.09
C SER A 83 17.30 -5.17 3.56
N GLY A 84 16.94 -6.02 4.53
CA GLY A 84 16.90 -5.73 5.96
C GLY A 84 15.48 -5.66 6.52
N ASN A 85 15.34 -5.15 7.75
CA ASN A 85 14.05 -5.03 8.42
C ASN A 85 13.27 -3.82 7.87
N GLU A 86 12.39 -4.11 6.93
CA GLU A 86 11.66 -3.11 6.18
C GLU A 86 10.67 -2.32 7.06
N THR A 87 9.91 -3.04 7.87
CA THR A 87 8.89 -2.45 8.75
C THR A 87 9.46 -1.53 9.82
N ARG A 88 10.66 -1.85 10.33
CA ARG A 88 11.41 -0.96 11.23
C ARG A 88 11.80 0.33 10.55
N ALA A 89 12.33 0.27 9.33
CA ALA A 89 12.70 1.45 8.53
C ALA A 89 11.47 2.31 8.21
N MET A 90 10.36 1.69 7.81
CA MET A 90 9.09 2.38 7.54
C MET A 90 8.54 3.10 8.79
N SER A 91 8.53 2.41 9.94
CA SER A 91 8.04 2.98 11.19
C SER A 91 8.91 4.15 11.65
N ALA A 92 10.24 3.99 11.61
CA ALA A 92 11.17 5.06 11.94
C ALA A 92 11.00 6.30 11.04
N TYR A 93 10.78 6.08 9.74
CA TYR A 93 10.54 7.15 8.78
C TYR A 93 9.24 7.92 9.09
N LEU A 94 8.14 7.23 9.38
CA LEU A 94 6.86 7.85 9.73
C LEU A 94 6.95 8.67 11.02
N VAL A 95 7.65 8.15 12.03
CA VAL A 95 7.94 8.90 13.26
C VAL A 95 8.75 10.15 12.95
N GLY A 96 9.77 10.04 12.09
CA GLY A 96 10.54 11.19 11.61
C GLY A 96 9.71 12.23 10.83
N LYS A 97 8.59 11.81 10.23
CA LYS A 97 7.60 12.69 9.56
C LYS A 97 6.55 13.27 10.50
N GLY A 98 6.63 12.98 11.80
CA GLY A 98 5.74 13.51 12.83
C GLY A 98 4.46 12.69 13.05
N VAL A 99 4.39 11.45 12.55
CA VAL A 99 3.32 10.52 12.91
C VAL A 99 3.58 10.01 14.33
N ASP A 100 2.59 10.15 15.20
CA ASP A 100 2.65 9.63 16.57
C ASP A 100 2.92 8.12 16.56
N PRO A 101 4.01 7.63 17.22
CA PRO A 101 4.31 6.21 17.33
C PRO A 101 3.14 5.36 17.84
N ALA A 102 2.29 5.92 18.72
CA ALA A 102 1.12 5.21 19.24
C ALA A 102 0.05 4.92 18.18
N LYS A 103 0.10 5.61 17.03
CA LYS A 103 -0.78 5.37 15.88
C LYS A 103 -0.21 4.36 14.88
N ILE A 104 1.04 3.93 15.04
CA ILE A 104 1.71 3.03 14.10
C ILE A 104 1.68 1.61 14.63
N VAL A 105 1.04 0.72 13.88
CA VAL A 105 1.05 -0.73 14.11
C VAL A 105 1.92 -1.38 13.05
N VAL A 106 2.76 -2.32 13.48
CA VAL A 106 3.67 -3.05 12.60
C VAL A 106 3.12 -4.44 12.30
N ASP A 107 3.11 -4.80 11.01
CA ASP A 107 2.90 -6.13 10.48
C ASP A 107 4.16 -6.65 9.78
N PRO A 108 4.97 -7.47 10.47
CA PRO A 108 6.28 -7.90 9.98
C PRO A 108 6.24 -9.05 8.97
N HIS A 109 5.05 -9.55 8.62
CA HIS A 109 4.89 -10.72 7.75
C HIS A 109 3.98 -10.45 6.54
N GLY A 110 3.89 -9.19 6.12
CA GLY A 110 3.20 -8.77 4.90
C GLY A 110 4.12 -8.89 3.68
N VAL A 111 4.67 -10.08 3.43
CA VAL A 111 5.76 -10.28 2.46
C VAL A 111 5.32 -10.11 0.99
N ASP A 112 4.02 -10.22 0.72
CA ASP A 112 3.43 -9.83 -0.55
C ASP A 112 2.08 -9.09 -0.40
N THR A 113 1.48 -8.73 -1.53
CA THR A 113 0.21 -7.99 -1.55
C THR A 113 -0.95 -8.79 -0.96
N TYR A 114 -0.99 -10.10 -1.22
CA TYR A 114 -2.04 -10.97 -0.67
C TYR A 114 -1.87 -11.12 0.83
N ASP A 115 -0.65 -11.37 1.32
CA ASP A 115 -0.37 -11.51 2.74
C ASP A 115 -0.71 -10.25 3.51
N THR A 116 -0.31 -9.07 2.99
CA THR A 116 -0.72 -7.78 3.56
C THR A 116 -2.25 -7.71 3.71
N CYS A 117 -3.01 -7.97 2.64
CA CYS A 117 -4.47 -7.91 2.67
C CYS A 117 -5.11 -9.00 3.57
N ALA A 118 -4.57 -10.22 3.60
CA ALA A 118 -5.13 -11.31 4.37
C ALA A 118 -4.89 -11.12 5.87
N ARG A 119 -3.66 -10.73 6.23
CA ARG A 119 -3.25 -10.51 7.62
C ARG A 119 -3.92 -9.31 8.21
N ALA A 120 -4.00 -8.21 7.47
CA ALA A 120 -4.64 -7.01 7.98
C ALA A 120 -6.13 -7.24 8.33
N MET A 121 -6.79 -8.24 7.74
CA MET A 121 -8.14 -8.66 8.13
C MET A 121 -8.11 -9.60 9.33
N ARG A 122 -7.34 -10.69 9.21
CA ARG A 122 -7.43 -11.85 10.11
C ARG A 122 -6.70 -11.62 11.42
N VAL A 123 -5.62 -10.83 11.39
CA VAL A 123 -4.75 -10.53 12.53
C VAL A 123 -5.11 -9.16 13.12
N TYR A 124 -5.36 -8.17 12.28
CA TYR A 124 -5.55 -6.77 12.71
C TYR A 124 -7.01 -6.31 12.68
N GLY A 125 -7.95 -7.17 12.26
CA GLY A 125 -9.38 -6.86 12.27
C GLY A 125 -9.80 -5.73 11.34
N VAL A 126 -8.97 -5.38 10.34
CA VAL A 126 -9.24 -4.27 9.44
C VAL A 126 -10.30 -4.69 8.41
N SER A 127 -11.41 -3.96 8.39
CA SER A 127 -12.51 -4.14 7.43
C SER A 127 -12.58 -3.02 6.38
N ARG A 128 -12.01 -1.86 6.69
CA ARG A 128 -11.96 -0.67 5.82
C ARG A 128 -10.64 0.07 6.00
N ALA A 129 -9.97 0.37 4.90
CA ALA A 129 -8.68 1.07 4.93
C ALA A 129 -8.42 1.90 3.68
N LEU A 130 -7.53 2.88 3.81
CA LEU A 130 -6.80 3.45 2.67
C LEU A 130 -5.58 2.58 2.42
N LEU A 131 -5.31 2.22 1.18
CA LEU A 131 -4.16 1.41 0.77
C LEU A 131 -3.12 2.35 0.13
N VAL A 132 -1.83 2.19 0.46
CA VAL A 132 -0.73 3.00 -0.09
C VAL A 132 0.41 2.10 -0.60
N THR A 133 0.74 2.17 -1.90
CA THR A 133 1.74 1.38 -2.67
C THR A 133 2.32 2.22 -3.84
N GLN A 134 2.69 1.67 -5.02
CA GLN A 134 2.78 2.48 -6.28
C GLN A 134 1.57 2.34 -7.24
N SER A 135 1.36 3.33 -8.10
CA SER A 135 0.17 3.47 -8.96
C SER A 135 -0.09 2.24 -9.84
N TYR A 136 0.96 1.57 -10.31
CA TYR A 136 0.87 0.36 -11.11
C TYR A 136 0.57 -0.91 -10.29
N HIS A 137 0.81 -0.91 -8.97
CA HIS A 137 0.44 -2.00 -8.06
C HIS A 137 -0.94 -1.84 -7.43
N LEU A 138 -1.47 -0.62 -7.46
CA LEU A 138 -2.74 -0.30 -6.85
C LEU A 138 -3.92 -1.14 -7.36
N PRO A 139 -4.11 -1.34 -8.69
CA PRO A 139 -5.20 -2.19 -9.18
C PRO A 139 -5.18 -3.59 -8.58
N ARG A 140 -3.97 -4.18 -8.44
CA ARG A 140 -3.77 -5.47 -7.79
C ARG A 140 -4.13 -5.42 -6.30
N ALA A 141 -3.61 -4.43 -5.56
CA ALA A 141 -3.83 -4.31 -4.12
C ALA A 141 -5.31 -4.14 -3.77
N VAL A 142 -6.01 -3.21 -4.43
CA VAL A 142 -7.45 -2.98 -4.25
C VAL A 142 -8.23 -4.26 -4.56
N THR A 143 -7.93 -4.90 -5.69
CA THR A 143 -8.67 -6.09 -6.11
C THR A 143 -8.49 -7.26 -5.15
N LEU A 144 -7.27 -7.53 -4.70
CA LEU A 144 -6.99 -8.62 -3.75
C LEU A 144 -7.65 -8.36 -2.38
N CYS A 145 -7.48 -7.17 -1.82
CA CYS A 145 -8.11 -6.81 -0.55
C CYS A 145 -9.64 -6.91 -0.63
N ARG A 146 -10.27 -6.46 -1.73
CA ARG A 146 -11.72 -6.60 -1.95
C ARG A 146 -12.17 -8.05 -2.02
N THR A 147 -11.42 -8.88 -2.75
CA THR A 147 -11.72 -10.31 -2.90
C THR A 147 -11.66 -11.04 -1.56
N LEU A 148 -10.81 -10.56 -0.65
CA LEU A 148 -10.69 -11.07 0.71
C LEU A 148 -11.80 -10.59 1.67
N GLY A 149 -12.71 -9.71 1.22
CA GLY A 149 -13.88 -9.28 2.00
C GLY A 149 -13.79 -7.87 2.58
N TRP A 150 -12.80 -7.08 2.17
CA TRP A 150 -12.65 -5.71 2.64
C TRP A 150 -13.46 -4.72 1.80
N THR A 151 -13.79 -3.58 2.39
CA THR A 151 -14.15 -2.36 1.65
C THR A 151 -12.94 -1.40 1.62
N PRO A 152 -11.90 -1.64 0.81
CA PRO A 152 -10.79 -0.69 0.66
C PRO A 152 -11.31 0.56 -0.03
N THR A 153 -10.99 1.70 0.58
CA THR A 153 -11.64 2.97 0.28
C THR A 153 -10.79 3.92 -0.56
N ALA A 154 -9.46 3.79 -0.64
CA ALA A 154 -8.69 4.57 -1.62
C ALA A 154 -7.21 4.23 -1.72
N TRP A 155 -6.64 4.78 -2.78
CA TRP A 155 -5.25 5.14 -2.97
C TRP A 155 -5.05 6.64 -2.85
N PRO A 156 -3.89 7.13 -2.40
CA PRO A 156 -3.49 8.51 -2.60
C PRO A 156 -2.32 8.57 -3.59
N ARG A 157 -2.48 9.32 -4.68
CA ARG A 157 -1.38 9.63 -5.60
C ARG A 157 -0.63 10.87 -5.09
N PRO A 158 0.72 10.86 -4.97
CA PRO A 158 1.43 12.11 -4.81
C PRO A 158 1.11 13.00 -6.02
N ALA A 159 0.92 14.30 -5.78
CA ALA A 159 0.91 15.27 -6.87
C ALA A 159 2.17 15.03 -7.70
N ALA A 160 2.04 14.95 -9.03
CA ALA A 160 3.17 14.68 -9.90
C ALA A 160 4.32 15.62 -9.51
N ALA A 161 5.45 15.07 -9.06
CA ALA A 161 6.65 15.86 -8.90
C ALA A 161 6.88 16.52 -10.26
N ALA A 162 6.82 17.85 -10.29
CA ALA A 162 7.18 18.60 -11.48
C ALA A 162 8.55 18.10 -11.92
N THR A 163 8.61 17.50 -13.09
CA THR A 163 9.88 17.15 -13.74
C THR A 163 10.61 18.47 -13.97
N SER A 164 11.56 18.80 -13.10
CA SER A 164 12.52 19.86 -13.38
C SER A 164 13.56 19.30 -14.33
N ALA A 165 13.57 19.85 -15.54
CA ALA A 165 14.68 19.82 -16.48
C ALA A 165 15.94 20.47 -15.90
#